data_AF-A0A7C4RQ72-F1
#
_entry.id   AF-A0A7C4RQ72-F1
#
_cell.length_a   1.000
_cell.length_b   1.000
_cell.length_c   1.000
_cell.angle_alpha   90.00
_cell.angle_beta   90.00
_cell.angle_gamma   90.00
#
_symmetry.space_group_name_H-M   'P 1'
#
loop_
_entity.id
_entity.type
_entity.pdbx_description
1 polymer ?
#
loop_
_entity_poly.entity_id
_entity_poly.type
_entity_poly.pdbx_seq_one_letter_code
_entity_poly.pdbx_strand_id
1 'polypeptide(L)'
;MSIMDIRKRKTMLFFRRYLFVAVCLMCWSSGWCLGAETHPPKDPSLSEIVFIGLRPANELNQDRYPRELVPCLRKYLVAAAQVSHLWTFDPPATPEKAVRFRRRNLSEQMVAILGREVRNEAEAFANAVPLMAEWEGMSEGPVNEADFADHWFKKRPGTPIAPFLHLFKAHRLRAGYEAARANHENNRWPILAKRYQEALRQAKISENSLISCIADDLESQPYIYLDGHGRP
;
A
#
# COMPACT_ATOMS: atom_id res chain seq x y z
N MET A 1 36.18 42.89 50.74
CA MET A 1 35.37 42.03 49.88
C MET A 1 35.76 42.31 48.43
N SER A 2 36.52 41.42 47.80
CA SER A 2 37.29 41.71 46.58
C SER A 2 36.52 41.35 45.31
N ILE A 3 36.59 42.23 44.30
CA ILE A 3 35.87 42.18 43.02
C ILE A 3 36.15 40.88 42.21
N MET A 4 37.23 40.17 42.52
CA MET A 4 37.59 38.88 41.90
C MET A 4 36.65 37.72 42.25
N ASP A 5 35.96 37.75 43.39
CA ASP A 5 35.16 36.61 43.87
C ASP A 5 33.76 36.55 43.22
N ILE A 6 33.24 37.70 42.78
CA ILE A 6 31.94 37.83 42.12
C ILE A 6 32.01 37.31 40.67
N ARG A 7 33.18 37.41 40.01
CA ARG A 7 33.35 36.99 38.61
C ARG A 7 33.31 35.47 38.45
N LYS A 8 33.92 34.70 39.38
CA LYS A 8 33.93 33.22 39.32
C LYS A 8 32.56 32.58 39.56
N ARG A 9 31.71 33.17 40.42
CA ARG A 9 30.34 32.67 40.68
C ARG A 9 29.40 32.83 39.48
N LYS A 10 29.54 33.90 38.68
CA LYS A 10 28.70 34.11 37.49
C LYS A 10 29.06 33.16 36.35
N THR A 11 30.33 32.82 36.16
CA THR A 11 30.76 31.92 35.08
C THR A 11 30.38 30.46 35.32
N MET A 12 30.40 29.99 36.58
CA MET A 12 29.91 28.63 36.92
C MET A 12 28.39 28.48 36.75
N LEU A 13 27.60 29.52 37.06
CA LEU A 13 26.14 29.47 36.90
C LEU A 13 25.71 29.45 35.43
N PHE A 14 26.44 30.14 34.55
CA PHE A 14 26.17 30.15 33.11
C PHE A 14 26.48 28.81 32.45
N PHE A 15 27.63 28.18 32.77
CA PHE A 15 27.99 26.88 32.21
C PHE A 15 27.01 25.75 32.59
N ARG A 16 26.43 25.81 33.79
CA ARG A 16 25.50 24.80 34.29
C ARG A 16 24.09 24.89 33.67
N ARG A 17 23.70 26.08 33.17
CA ARG A 17 22.43 26.29 32.43
C ARG A 17 22.52 25.82 30.98
N TYR A 18 23.67 25.97 30.31
CA TYR A 18 23.83 25.50 28.92
C TYR A 18 23.99 23.98 28.81
N LEU A 19 24.58 23.33 29.82
CA LEU A 19 24.69 21.87 29.83
C LEU A 19 23.31 21.19 29.98
N PHE A 20 22.36 21.80 30.71
CA PHE A 20 21.01 21.27 30.88
C PHE A 20 20.12 21.45 29.64
N VAL A 21 20.30 22.54 28.89
CA VAL A 21 19.54 22.78 27.65
C VAL A 21 20.00 21.86 26.51
N ALA A 22 21.30 21.50 26.46
CA ALA A 22 21.82 20.56 25.47
C ALA A 22 21.39 19.09 25.73
N VAL A 23 21.20 18.70 27.00
CA VAL A 23 20.72 17.34 27.34
C VAL A 23 19.21 17.21 27.14
N CYS A 24 18.42 18.26 27.36
CA CYS A 24 16.97 18.23 27.08
C CYS A 24 16.63 18.28 25.59
N LEU A 25 17.47 18.89 24.73
CA LEU A 25 17.25 18.94 23.28
C LEU A 25 17.67 17.66 22.54
N MET A 26 18.50 16.80 23.15
CA MET A 26 18.84 15.48 22.59
C MET A 26 17.90 14.37 23.04
N CYS A 27 16.99 14.61 24.00
CA CYS A 27 16.00 13.64 24.43
C CYS A 27 14.65 13.74 23.70
N TRP A 28 14.48 14.72 22.79
CA TRP A 28 13.24 14.93 22.01
C TRP A 28 13.41 14.78 20.50
N SER A 29 14.61 14.47 20.00
CA SER A 29 14.84 14.17 18.58
C SER A 29 14.97 12.67 18.28
N SER A 30 15.00 11.80 19.29
CA SER A 30 14.66 10.39 19.12
C SER A 30 13.13 10.23 19.17
N GLY A 31 12.45 10.98 18.30
CA GLY A 31 11.22 10.50 17.70
C GLY A 31 11.62 9.31 16.84
N TRP A 32 11.90 8.18 17.49
CA TRP A 32 11.79 6.89 16.86
C TRP A 32 10.36 6.84 16.38
N CYS A 33 10.17 7.16 15.10
CA CYS A 33 9.11 6.55 14.32
C CYS A 33 9.29 5.06 14.57
N LEU A 34 8.51 4.53 15.51
CA LEU A 34 8.12 3.13 15.44
C LEU A 34 7.52 3.01 14.05
N GLY A 35 8.34 2.57 13.10
CA GLY A 35 7.82 1.98 11.89
C GLY A 35 6.81 0.98 12.38
N ALA A 36 5.53 1.23 12.10
CA ALA A 36 4.48 0.33 12.50
C ALA A 36 4.90 -1.03 11.95
N GLU A 37 5.28 -1.95 12.85
CA GLU A 37 5.49 -3.35 12.47
C GLU A 37 4.12 -3.82 11.99
N THR A 38 3.90 -3.72 10.68
CA THR A 38 2.73 -4.25 10.02
C THR A 38 2.92 -5.76 10.00
N HIS A 39 2.60 -6.42 11.10
CA HIS A 39 2.45 -7.86 11.09
C HIS A 39 1.36 -8.18 10.07
N PRO A 40 1.66 -8.92 8.99
CA PRO A 40 0.66 -9.26 8.01
C PRO A 40 -0.46 -10.04 8.70
N PRO A 41 -1.73 -9.77 8.37
CA PRO A 41 -2.85 -10.47 8.98
C PRO A 41 -2.69 -11.98 8.77
N LYS A 42 -3.08 -12.76 9.79
CA LYS A 42 -2.96 -14.23 9.78
C LYS A 42 -3.60 -14.83 8.52
N ASP A 43 -4.74 -14.29 8.12
CA ASP A 43 -5.46 -14.67 6.90
C ASP A 43 -5.46 -13.45 5.94
N PRO A 44 -5.00 -13.58 4.68
CA PRO A 44 -4.95 -12.46 3.74
C PRO A 44 -6.34 -12.16 3.17
N SER A 45 -6.58 -10.89 2.84
CA SER A 45 -7.74 -10.53 2.00
C SER A 45 -7.46 -10.83 0.52
N LEU A 46 -8.51 -10.93 -0.29
CA LEU A 46 -8.36 -11.08 -1.75
C LEU A 46 -7.63 -9.87 -2.35
N SER A 47 -7.98 -8.65 -1.92
CA SER A 47 -7.28 -7.44 -2.35
C SER A 47 -5.77 -7.46 -2.01
N GLU A 48 -5.37 -8.02 -0.86
CA GLU A 48 -3.96 -8.19 -0.48
C GLU A 48 -3.23 -9.15 -1.44
N ILE A 49 -3.82 -10.32 -1.71
CA ILE A 49 -3.27 -11.30 -2.66
C ILE A 49 -3.08 -10.67 -4.05
N VAL A 50 -4.09 -9.93 -4.54
CA VAL A 50 -4.09 -9.37 -5.89
C VAL A 50 -3.11 -8.21 -6.03
N PHE A 51 -3.05 -7.30 -5.05
CA PHE A 51 -2.36 -6.01 -5.22
C PHE A 51 -1.02 -5.90 -4.49
N ILE A 52 -0.80 -6.66 -3.42
CA ILE A 52 0.51 -6.74 -2.77
C ILE A 52 1.34 -7.80 -3.49
N GLY A 53 0.76 -9.00 -3.73
CA GLY A 53 1.39 -10.03 -4.56
C GLY A 53 2.59 -10.71 -3.90
N LEU A 54 2.60 -10.81 -2.58
CA LEU A 54 3.65 -11.48 -1.81
C LEU A 54 3.19 -12.80 -1.16
N ARG A 55 1.90 -13.12 -1.27
CA ARG A 55 1.29 -14.36 -0.76
C ARG A 55 0.56 -15.09 -1.90
N PRO A 56 0.66 -16.42 -1.97
CA PRO A 56 -0.05 -17.23 -2.96
C PRO A 56 -1.56 -17.29 -2.71
N ALA A 57 -2.33 -17.53 -3.78
CA ALA A 57 -3.79 -17.56 -3.73
C ALA A 57 -4.35 -18.72 -2.88
N ASN A 58 -3.58 -19.80 -2.69
CA ASN A 58 -3.98 -20.93 -1.86
C ASN A 58 -4.01 -20.62 -0.34
N GLU A 59 -3.49 -19.47 0.08
CA GLU A 59 -3.61 -18.98 1.48
C GLU A 59 -4.97 -18.33 1.76
N LEU A 60 -5.79 -18.06 0.73
CA LEU A 60 -7.15 -17.55 0.92
C LEU A 60 -8.05 -18.62 1.53
N ASN A 61 -8.56 -18.35 2.72
CA ASN A 61 -9.44 -19.26 3.44
C ASN A 61 -10.92 -18.92 3.20
N GLN A 62 -11.60 -19.72 2.37
CA GLN A 62 -13.04 -19.54 2.08
C GLN A 62 -13.93 -19.61 3.32
N ASP A 63 -13.57 -20.43 4.31
CA ASP A 63 -14.41 -20.66 5.51
C ASP A 63 -14.40 -19.45 6.46
N ARG A 64 -13.38 -18.60 6.35
CA ARG A 64 -13.24 -17.36 7.14
C ARG A 64 -13.62 -16.11 6.35
N TYR A 65 -13.96 -16.25 5.07
CA TYR A 65 -14.33 -15.14 4.21
C TYR A 65 -15.78 -14.70 4.47
N PRO A 66 -16.10 -13.40 4.43
CA PRO A 66 -17.49 -12.94 4.55
C PRO A 66 -18.40 -13.63 3.54
N ARG A 67 -19.57 -14.12 3.99
CA ARG A 67 -20.44 -15.01 3.21
C ARG A 67 -20.88 -14.37 1.89
N GLU A 68 -21.11 -13.08 1.92
CA GLU A 68 -21.48 -12.25 0.78
C GLU A 68 -20.37 -12.15 -0.29
N LEU A 69 -19.10 -12.34 0.10
CA LEU A 69 -17.94 -12.30 -0.81
C LEU A 69 -17.43 -13.68 -1.22
N VAL A 70 -17.94 -14.77 -0.63
CA VAL A 70 -17.54 -16.14 -1.02
C VAL A 70 -17.73 -16.41 -2.53
N PRO A 71 -18.84 -15.99 -3.19
CA PRO A 71 -18.96 -16.14 -4.64
C PRO A 71 -17.84 -15.40 -5.40
N CYS A 72 -17.40 -14.25 -4.88
CA CYS A 72 -16.29 -13.50 -5.41
C CYS A 72 -14.99 -14.29 -5.37
N LEU A 73 -14.67 -14.75 -4.16
CA LEU A 73 -13.47 -15.49 -3.88
C LEU A 73 -13.40 -16.76 -4.74
N ARG A 74 -14.51 -17.49 -4.89
CA ARG A 74 -14.56 -18.67 -5.76
C ARG A 74 -14.24 -18.36 -7.22
N LYS A 75 -14.85 -17.30 -7.78
CA LYS A 75 -14.56 -16.88 -9.16
C LYS A 75 -13.08 -16.53 -9.31
N TYR A 76 -12.52 -15.81 -8.35
CA TYR A 76 -11.10 -15.47 -8.36
C TYR A 76 -10.21 -16.70 -8.30
N LEU A 77 -10.48 -17.64 -7.38
CA LEU A 77 -9.67 -18.85 -7.23
C LEU A 77 -9.68 -19.70 -8.50
N VAL A 78 -10.82 -19.78 -9.20
CA VAL A 78 -10.90 -20.46 -10.52
C VAL A 78 -10.00 -19.77 -11.54
N ALA A 79 -10.00 -18.44 -11.59
CA ALA A 79 -9.15 -17.67 -12.50
C ALA A 79 -7.65 -17.82 -12.16
N ALA A 80 -7.29 -17.68 -10.88
CA ALA A 80 -5.91 -17.82 -10.39
C ALA A 80 -5.37 -19.23 -10.62
N ALA A 81 -6.19 -20.28 -10.49
CA ALA A 81 -5.77 -21.66 -10.74
C ALA A 81 -5.36 -21.93 -12.20
N GLN A 82 -5.81 -21.11 -13.16
CA GLN A 82 -5.35 -21.20 -14.56
C GLN A 82 -3.92 -20.68 -14.76
N VAL A 83 -3.38 -19.98 -13.76
CA VAL A 83 -2.03 -19.44 -13.75
C VAL A 83 -1.27 -20.08 -12.58
N SER A 84 -0.64 -21.23 -12.85
CA SER A 84 -0.03 -22.11 -11.81
C SER A 84 0.89 -21.36 -10.83
N HIS A 85 1.57 -20.31 -11.29
CA HIS A 85 2.45 -19.53 -10.42
C HIS A 85 1.71 -18.77 -9.31
N LEU A 86 0.51 -18.26 -9.55
CA LEU A 86 -0.26 -17.53 -8.54
C LEU A 86 -0.80 -18.46 -7.44
N TRP A 87 -0.96 -19.75 -7.77
CA TRP A 87 -1.51 -20.73 -6.85
C TRP A 87 -0.51 -21.14 -5.77
N THR A 88 0.75 -21.33 -6.14
CA THR A 88 1.82 -21.81 -5.25
C THR A 88 3.13 -21.13 -5.59
N PHE A 89 3.65 -20.35 -4.64
CA PHE A 89 5.03 -19.87 -4.64
C PHE A 89 5.49 -19.65 -3.20
N ASP A 90 6.80 -19.78 -2.97
CA ASP A 90 7.38 -19.44 -1.68
C ASP A 90 7.52 -17.91 -1.57
N PRO A 91 7.00 -17.28 -0.51
CA PRO A 91 7.18 -15.85 -0.28
C PRO A 91 8.67 -15.45 -0.31
N PRO A 92 8.99 -14.27 -0.86
CA PRO A 92 10.39 -13.85 -1.01
C PRO A 92 11.05 -13.64 0.36
N ALA A 93 12.22 -14.26 0.55
CA ALA A 93 12.97 -14.17 1.80
C ALA A 93 13.66 -12.81 2.05
N THR A 94 13.72 -11.92 1.05
CA THR A 94 14.37 -10.60 1.19
C THR A 94 13.61 -9.49 0.44
N PRO A 95 13.73 -8.22 0.85
CA PRO A 95 13.10 -7.08 0.18
C PRO A 95 13.49 -6.94 -1.31
N GLU A 96 14.75 -7.23 -1.66
CA GLU A 96 15.24 -7.15 -3.04
C GLU A 96 14.54 -8.18 -3.94
N LYS A 97 14.22 -9.35 -3.38
CA LYS A 97 13.42 -10.37 -4.07
C LYS A 97 11.95 -9.99 -4.12
N ALA A 98 11.45 -9.27 -3.11
CA ALA A 98 10.04 -8.87 -3.03
C ALA A 98 9.59 -8.11 -4.27
N VAL A 99 10.34 -7.09 -4.72
CA VAL A 99 9.97 -6.32 -5.93
C VAL A 99 9.83 -7.21 -7.16
N ARG A 100 10.71 -8.21 -7.34
CA ARG A 100 10.61 -9.14 -8.48
C ARG A 100 9.36 -10.00 -8.41
N PHE A 101 9.00 -10.49 -7.22
CA PHE A 101 7.75 -11.23 -7.01
C PHE A 101 6.54 -10.35 -7.28
N ARG A 102 6.51 -9.13 -6.71
CA ARG A 102 5.43 -8.17 -6.93
C ARG A 102 5.24 -7.88 -8.42
N ARG A 103 6.30 -7.66 -9.19
CA ARG A 103 6.23 -7.45 -10.66
C ARG A 103 5.62 -8.65 -11.37
N ARG A 104 6.18 -9.84 -11.17
CA ARG A 104 5.71 -11.06 -11.84
C ARG A 104 4.25 -11.36 -11.47
N ASN A 105 3.93 -11.26 -10.18
CA ASN A 105 2.58 -11.54 -9.71
C ASN A 105 1.60 -10.50 -10.21
N LEU A 106 1.96 -9.21 -10.26
CA LEU A 106 1.10 -8.18 -10.84
C LEU A 106 0.74 -8.46 -12.31
N SER A 107 1.70 -8.88 -13.14
CA SER A 107 1.41 -9.29 -14.53
C SER A 107 0.53 -10.53 -14.60
N GLU A 108 0.79 -11.53 -13.77
CA GLU A 108 0.01 -12.77 -13.76
C GLU A 108 -1.41 -12.56 -13.20
N GLN A 109 -1.61 -11.68 -12.22
CA GLN A 109 -2.94 -11.29 -11.72
C GLN A 109 -3.76 -10.60 -12.82
N MET A 110 -3.15 -9.69 -13.58
CA MET A 110 -3.81 -9.08 -14.74
C MET A 110 -4.24 -10.14 -15.77
N VAL A 111 -3.37 -11.09 -16.09
CA VAL A 111 -3.68 -12.17 -17.04
C VAL A 111 -4.77 -13.11 -16.51
N ALA A 112 -4.72 -13.46 -15.22
CA ALA A 112 -5.74 -14.31 -14.61
C ALA A 112 -7.13 -13.64 -14.65
N ILE A 113 -7.19 -12.33 -14.38
CA ILE A 113 -8.47 -11.60 -14.25
C ILE A 113 -9.02 -11.15 -15.61
N LEU A 114 -8.15 -10.68 -16.51
CA LEU A 114 -8.56 -10.07 -17.78
C LEU A 114 -8.43 -11.00 -18.99
N GLY A 115 -7.72 -12.12 -18.86
CA GLY A 115 -7.49 -13.06 -19.95
C GLY A 115 -6.05 -13.03 -20.50
N ARG A 116 -5.72 -14.03 -21.33
CA ARG A 116 -4.35 -14.22 -21.86
C ARG A 116 -3.96 -13.18 -22.90
N GLU A 117 -4.93 -12.57 -23.56
CA GLU A 117 -4.78 -11.55 -24.59
C GLU A 117 -4.08 -10.29 -24.07
N VAL A 118 -4.19 -9.99 -22.77
CA VAL A 118 -3.56 -8.78 -22.20
C VAL A 118 -2.10 -8.98 -21.79
N ARG A 119 -1.54 -10.20 -21.93
CA ARG A 119 -0.23 -10.57 -21.36
C ARG A 119 0.89 -9.59 -21.68
N ASN A 120 1.06 -9.23 -22.95
CA ASN A 120 2.14 -8.33 -23.36
C ASN A 120 2.03 -6.96 -22.68
N GLU A 121 0.82 -6.43 -22.53
CA GLU A 121 0.61 -5.14 -21.90
C GLU A 121 0.67 -5.21 -20.37
N ALA A 122 0.18 -6.31 -19.78
CA ALA A 122 0.32 -6.59 -18.36
C ALA A 122 1.79 -6.65 -17.94
N GLU A 123 2.63 -7.36 -18.70
CA GLU A 123 4.08 -7.44 -18.46
C GLU A 123 4.75 -6.08 -18.68
N ALA A 124 4.35 -5.32 -19.70
CA ALA A 124 4.89 -3.98 -19.93
C ALA A 124 4.54 -3.02 -18.79
N PHE A 125 3.31 -3.04 -18.29
CA PHE A 125 2.89 -2.23 -17.14
C PHE A 125 3.66 -2.65 -15.89
N ALA A 126 3.65 -3.94 -15.55
CA ALA A 126 4.27 -4.47 -14.33
C ALA A 126 5.79 -4.18 -14.26
N ASN A 127 6.48 -4.20 -15.40
CA ASN A 127 7.90 -3.86 -15.46
C ASN A 127 8.16 -2.34 -15.34
N ALA A 128 7.21 -1.50 -15.75
CA ALA A 128 7.39 -0.06 -15.80
C ALA A 128 6.93 0.66 -14.53
N VAL A 129 5.91 0.14 -13.83
CA VAL A 129 5.42 0.74 -12.59
C VAL A 129 6.51 0.73 -11.50
N PRO A 130 6.72 1.84 -10.77
CA PRO A 130 7.76 1.94 -9.74
C PRO A 130 7.34 1.23 -8.44
N LEU A 131 7.11 -0.09 -8.51
CA LEU A 131 6.76 -0.91 -7.36
C LEU A 131 7.86 -0.87 -6.30
N MET A 132 7.50 -0.49 -5.08
CA MET A 132 8.40 -0.56 -3.93
C MET A 132 8.36 -1.96 -3.30
N ALA A 133 9.38 -2.35 -2.54
CA ALA A 133 9.32 -3.60 -1.76
C ALA A 133 8.23 -3.48 -0.69
N GLU A 134 8.27 -2.36 0.03
CA GLU A 134 7.36 -1.92 1.07
C GLU A 134 7.18 -0.39 0.96
N TRP A 135 6.14 0.14 1.61
CA TRP A 135 5.88 1.58 1.61
C TRP A 135 6.25 2.26 2.94
N GLU A 136 6.71 1.51 3.95
CA GLU A 136 7.29 2.03 5.21
C GLU A 136 6.40 3.03 5.97
N GLY A 137 5.08 2.82 5.98
CA GLY A 137 4.10 3.75 6.53
C GLY A 137 3.93 5.07 5.75
N MET A 138 4.68 5.29 4.66
CA MET A 138 4.63 6.52 3.87
C MET A 138 3.50 6.49 2.84
N SER A 139 2.78 7.61 2.71
CA SER A 139 1.69 7.74 1.74
C SER A 139 2.19 7.96 0.31
N GLU A 140 3.40 8.48 0.14
CA GLU A 140 4.06 8.73 -1.15
C GLU A 140 4.23 7.46 -1.97
N GLY A 141 4.66 6.36 -1.35
CA GLY A 141 4.90 5.09 -2.04
C GLY A 141 3.69 4.62 -2.85
N PRO A 142 2.54 4.34 -2.21
CA PRO A 142 1.36 3.91 -2.93
C PRO A 142 0.79 5.00 -3.83
N VAL A 143 0.86 6.29 -3.46
CA VAL A 143 0.37 7.38 -4.31
C VAL A 143 1.17 7.50 -5.61
N ASN A 144 2.49 7.34 -5.57
CA ASN A 144 3.34 7.35 -6.76
C ASN A 144 2.99 6.19 -7.71
N GLU A 145 2.71 5.00 -7.16
CA GLU A 145 2.22 3.86 -7.95
C GLU A 145 0.84 4.15 -8.59
N ALA A 146 -0.06 4.81 -7.86
CA ALA A 146 -1.37 5.24 -8.37
C ALA A 146 -1.24 6.28 -9.50
N ASP A 147 -0.38 7.28 -9.32
CA ASP A 147 -0.11 8.35 -10.29
C ASP A 147 0.52 7.77 -11.57
N PHE A 148 1.31 6.70 -11.45
CA PHE A 148 1.83 5.99 -12.61
C PHE A 148 0.71 5.39 -13.48
N ALA A 149 -0.35 4.87 -12.87
CA ALA A 149 -1.51 4.38 -13.63
C ALA A 149 -2.21 5.53 -14.40
N ASP A 150 -2.31 6.72 -13.80
CA ASP A 150 -2.83 7.92 -14.50
C ASP A 150 -1.98 8.31 -15.71
N HIS A 151 -0.66 8.24 -15.58
CA HIS A 151 0.25 8.45 -16.72
C HIS A 151 0.14 7.36 -17.78
N TRP A 152 -0.10 6.11 -17.38
CA TRP A 152 -0.34 5.01 -18.32
C TRP A 152 -1.57 5.27 -19.18
N PHE A 153 -2.70 5.63 -18.55
CA PHE A 153 -3.94 5.99 -19.25
C PHE A 153 -3.74 7.14 -20.23
N LYS A 154 -3.05 8.21 -19.81
CA LYS A 154 -2.80 9.38 -20.67
C LYS A 154 -2.00 9.02 -21.92
N LYS A 155 -1.03 8.10 -21.81
CA LYS A 155 -0.19 7.65 -22.93
C LYS A 155 -0.85 6.57 -23.78
N ARG A 156 -1.81 5.82 -23.21
CA ARG A 156 -2.48 4.69 -23.86
C ARG A 156 -4.01 4.75 -23.62
N PRO A 157 -4.70 5.72 -24.24
CA PRO A 157 -6.16 5.74 -24.19
C PRO A 157 -6.74 4.43 -24.71
N GLY A 158 -7.71 3.85 -24.00
CA GLY A 158 -8.35 2.60 -24.41
C GLY A 158 -7.51 1.34 -24.19
N THR A 159 -6.49 1.39 -23.33
CA THR A 159 -5.71 0.21 -22.96
C THR A 159 -6.62 -0.96 -22.48
N PRO A 160 -6.42 -2.20 -22.98
CA PRO A 160 -7.20 -3.37 -22.56
C PRO A 160 -7.02 -3.73 -21.08
N ILE A 161 -5.94 -3.28 -20.43
CA ILE A 161 -5.75 -3.47 -18.98
C ILE A 161 -6.45 -2.41 -18.13
N ALA A 162 -7.19 -1.47 -18.74
CA ALA A 162 -7.84 -0.36 -18.04
C ALA A 162 -8.71 -0.78 -16.84
N PRO A 163 -9.56 -1.83 -16.94
CA PRO A 163 -10.36 -2.27 -15.79
C PRO A 163 -9.51 -2.62 -14.57
N PHE A 164 -8.39 -3.33 -14.78
CA PHE A 164 -7.48 -3.67 -13.70
C PHE A 164 -6.75 -2.44 -13.17
N LEU A 165 -6.34 -1.51 -14.04
CA LEU A 165 -5.64 -0.30 -13.63
C LEU A 165 -6.51 0.65 -12.77
N HIS A 166 -7.81 0.73 -13.03
CA HIS A 166 -8.74 1.48 -12.16
C HIS A 166 -8.78 0.89 -10.75
N LEU A 167 -8.86 -0.44 -10.67
CA LEU A 167 -8.90 -1.16 -9.40
C LEU A 167 -7.54 -1.10 -8.65
N PHE A 168 -6.43 -1.28 -9.37
CA PHE A 168 -5.08 -1.08 -8.85
C PHE A 168 -4.93 0.33 -8.26
N LYS A 169 -5.33 1.35 -9.01
CA LYS A 169 -5.31 2.75 -8.57
C LYS A 169 -6.17 2.94 -7.32
N ALA A 170 -7.37 2.37 -7.26
CA ALA A 170 -8.24 2.45 -6.09
C ALA A 170 -7.54 1.86 -4.84
N HIS A 171 -6.97 0.65 -4.94
CA HIS A 171 -6.21 0.06 -3.85
C HIS A 171 -5.06 0.97 -3.39
N ARG A 172 -4.24 1.47 -4.32
CA ARG A 172 -3.10 2.33 -3.97
C ARG A 172 -3.53 3.64 -3.31
N LEU A 173 -4.56 4.30 -3.82
CA LEU A 173 -5.08 5.53 -3.22
C LEU A 173 -5.65 5.31 -1.82
N ARG A 174 -6.30 4.17 -1.59
CA ARG A 174 -6.77 3.81 -0.25
C ARG A 174 -5.61 3.55 0.71
N ALA A 175 -4.57 2.82 0.29
CA ALA A 175 -3.38 2.63 1.12
C ALA A 175 -2.69 3.98 1.43
N GLY A 176 -2.59 4.86 0.43
CA GLY A 176 -2.10 6.22 0.62
C GLY A 176 -2.96 7.05 1.58
N TYR A 177 -4.28 6.89 1.54
CA TYR A 177 -5.19 7.53 2.48
C TYR A 177 -4.96 7.05 3.92
N GLU A 178 -4.88 5.74 4.13
CA GLU A 178 -4.64 5.14 5.45
C GLU A 178 -3.30 5.62 6.03
N ALA A 179 -2.24 5.67 5.21
CA ALA A 179 -0.94 6.25 5.57
C ALA A 179 -1.00 7.76 5.86
N ALA A 180 -1.69 8.53 5.02
CA ALA A 180 -1.85 9.98 5.23
C ALA A 180 -2.62 10.28 6.53
N ARG A 181 -3.61 9.45 6.89
CA ARG A 181 -4.30 9.55 8.20
C ARG A 181 -3.37 9.22 9.36
N ALA A 182 -2.58 8.16 9.24
CA ALA A 182 -1.62 7.76 10.26
C ALA A 182 -0.59 8.86 10.55
N ASN A 183 -0.12 9.53 9.50
CA ASN A 183 0.91 10.57 9.58
C ASN A 183 0.35 12.00 9.74
N HIS A 184 -0.95 12.15 9.97
CA HIS A 184 -1.62 13.45 10.12
C HIS A 184 -1.40 14.43 8.95
N GLU A 185 -1.34 13.92 7.72
CA GLU A 185 -1.22 14.70 6.48
C GLU A 185 -2.57 15.35 6.10
N ASN A 186 -3.03 16.30 6.92
CA ASN A 186 -4.39 16.85 6.92
C ASN A 186 -4.86 17.43 5.56
N ASN A 187 -3.94 17.88 4.71
CA ASN A 187 -4.27 18.41 3.39
C ASN A 187 -4.34 17.33 2.30
N ARG A 188 -3.73 16.16 2.54
CA ARG A 188 -3.57 15.10 1.54
C ARG A 188 -4.70 14.09 1.61
N TRP A 189 -5.08 13.66 2.81
CA TRP A 189 -6.10 12.64 3.00
C TRP A 189 -7.47 12.94 2.32
N PRO A 190 -8.00 14.18 2.17
CA PRO A 190 -9.33 14.34 1.57
C PRO A 190 -9.23 14.29 0.04
N ILE A 191 -8.07 14.66 -0.51
CA ILE A 191 -7.75 14.55 -1.94
C ILE A 191 -7.64 13.07 -2.30
N LEU A 192 -6.95 12.27 -1.48
CA LEU A 192 -6.83 10.83 -1.70
C LEU A 192 -8.19 10.13 -1.60
N ALA A 193 -9.03 10.52 -0.63
CA ALA A 193 -10.39 9.99 -0.51
C ALA A 193 -11.23 10.22 -1.78
N LYS A 194 -11.24 11.46 -2.30
CA LYS A 194 -11.95 11.78 -3.54
C LYS A 194 -11.42 11.01 -4.75
N ARG A 195 -10.09 10.92 -4.88
CA ARG A 195 -9.46 10.16 -5.97
C ARG A 195 -9.74 8.67 -5.87
N TYR A 196 -9.78 8.13 -4.65
CA TYR A 196 -10.13 6.75 -4.36
C TYR A 196 -11.55 6.44 -4.82
N GLN A 197 -12.53 7.22 -4.37
CA GLN A 197 -13.94 7.04 -4.74
C GLN A 197 -14.14 7.07 -6.25
N GLU A 198 -13.46 7.97 -6.96
CA GLU A 198 -13.51 8.01 -8.42
C GLU A 198 -12.90 6.76 -9.06
N ALA A 199 -11.71 6.33 -8.64
CA ALA A 199 -11.07 5.13 -9.17
C ALA A 199 -11.90 3.86 -8.90
N LEU A 200 -12.46 3.75 -7.70
CA LEU A 200 -13.33 2.66 -7.29
C LEU A 200 -14.61 2.63 -8.13
N ARG A 201 -15.24 3.79 -8.35
CA ARG A 201 -16.44 3.90 -9.20
C ARG A 201 -16.16 3.38 -10.62
N GLN A 202 -15.01 3.73 -11.19
CA GLN A 202 -14.59 3.23 -12.51
C GLN A 202 -14.37 1.71 -12.51
N ALA A 203 -13.77 1.16 -11.44
CA ALA A 203 -13.63 -0.29 -11.31
C ALA A 203 -14.99 -1.00 -11.19
N LYS A 204 -15.94 -0.44 -10.43
CA LYS A 204 -17.26 -1.03 -10.19
C LYS A 204 -18.15 -1.08 -11.44
N ILE A 205 -17.99 -0.15 -12.38
CA ILE A 205 -18.75 -0.17 -13.64
C ILE A 205 -18.13 -1.08 -14.71
N SER A 206 -17.03 -1.77 -14.41
CA SER A 206 -16.43 -2.71 -15.35
C SER A 206 -17.39 -3.85 -15.71
N GLU A 207 -17.46 -4.19 -17.00
CA GLU A 207 -18.18 -5.36 -17.48
C GLU A 207 -17.52 -6.69 -17.04
N ASN A 208 -16.23 -6.66 -16.66
CA ASN A 208 -15.55 -7.82 -16.12
C ASN A 208 -16.01 -8.07 -14.68
N SER A 209 -16.82 -9.11 -14.48
CA SER A 209 -17.40 -9.42 -13.17
C SER A 209 -16.38 -9.74 -12.07
N LEU A 210 -15.12 -10.11 -12.39
CA LEU A 210 -14.07 -10.27 -11.39
C LEU A 210 -13.55 -8.91 -10.91
N ILE A 211 -13.45 -7.92 -11.80
CA ILE A 211 -12.99 -6.57 -11.44
C ILE A 211 -13.95 -5.90 -10.46
N SER A 212 -15.24 -5.85 -10.80
CA SER A 212 -16.25 -5.25 -9.92
C SER A 212 -16.33 -5.98 -8.58
N CYS A 213 -16.18 -7.30 -8.60
CA CYS A 213 -16.21 -8.12 -7.41
C CYS A 213 -15.01 -7.92 -6.48
N ILE A 214 -13.80 -7.81 -7.00
CA ILE A 214 -12.61 -7.47 -6.19
C ILE A 214 -12.72 -6.02 -5.69
N ALA A 215 -13.41 -5.12 -6.40
CA ALA A 215 -13.72 -3.78 -5.90
C ALA A 215 -14.64 -3.81 -4.68
N ASP A 216 -15.61 -4.72 -4.63
CA ASP A 216 -16.48 -4.93 -3.47
C ASP A 216 -15.72 -5.57 -2.30
N ASP A 217 -14.81 -6.52 -2.59
CA ASP A 217 -13.90 -7.05 -1.58
C ASP A 217 -13.04 -5.94 -0.96
N LEU A 218 -12.39 -5.14 -1.80
CA LEU A 218 -11.59 -3.99 -1.38
C LEU A 218 -12.40 -3.11 -0.41
N GLU A 219 -13.62 -2.75 -0.77
CA GLU A 219 -14.51 -1.91 0.05
C GLU A 219 -14.95 -2.54 1.37
N SER A 220 -15.08 -3.87 1.41
CA SER A 220 -15.49 -4.60 2.61
C SER A 220 -14.41 -4.64 3.70
N GLN A 221 -13.13 -4.51 3.31
CA GLN A 221 -12.03 -4.57 4.26
C GLN A 221 -12.09 -3.38 5.23
N PRO A 222 -11.77 -3.54 6.52
CA PRO A 222 -11.67 -2.42 7.45
C PRO A 222 -10.46 -1.52 7.13
N TYR A 223 -9.37 -2.11 6.66
CA TYR A 223 -8.13 -1.47 6.20
C TYR A 223 -7.46 -2.37 5.17
N ILE A 224 -6.53 -1.83 4.38
CA ILE A 224 -5.72 -2.62 3.42
C ILE A 224 -4.21 -2.43 3.59
N TYR A 225 -3.81 -1.44 4.38
CA TYR A 225 -2.42 -1.13 4.63
C TYR A 225 -2.17 -0.80 6.10
N LEU A 226 -2.84 0.21 6.67
CA LEU A 226 -2.67 0.60 8.06
C LEU A 226 -4.02 0.60 8.79
N ASP A 227 -4.12 -0.19 9.86
CA ASP A 227 -5.32 -0.32 10.69
C ASP A 227 -5.63 0.95 11.50
N GLY A 228 -6.89 1.14 11.90
CA GLY A 228 -7.32 2.17 12.84
C GLY A 228 -7.60 3.54 12.20
N HIS A 229 -7.46 3.65 10.88
CA HIS A 229 -7.54 4.95 10.20
C HIS A 229 -8.84 5.21 9.44
N GLY A 230 -9.73 4.22 9.38
CA GLY A 230 -11.04 4.31 8.74
C GLY A 230 -10.98 4.21 7.21
N ARG A 231 -12.16 4.18 6.59
CA ARG A 231 -12.31 4.16 5.12
C ARG A 231 -12.51 5.58 4.57
N PRO A 232 -11.96 5.91 3.39
CA PRO A 232 -12.20 7.17 2.71
C PRO A 232 -13.64 7.36 2.20
#